data_AF-E1QI88-F1
#
_entry.id   AF-E1QI88-F1
#
_cell.length_a   1.000
_cell.length_b   1.000
_cell.length_c   1.000
_cell.angle_alpha   90.00
_cell.angle_beta   90.00
_cell.angle_gamma   90.00
#
_symmetry.space_group_name_H-M   'P 1'
#
loop_
_entity.id
_entity.type
_entity.pdbx_description
1 polymer ?
#
loop_
_entity_poly.entity_id
_entity_poly.type
_entity_poly.pdbx_seq_one_letter_code
_entity_poly.pdbx_strand_id
1 'polypeptide(L)'
;MSEQHQHGQGCGCGHQHGAAASRDDWRNAPAETIVCHCLGLTKAQIVSAIEQGAFTVALVKTMTGAGRGNDCKQKHPLGHSCEGDLQRLVEAFGQPPEGYARGGGCGCH
;
A
#
# COMPACT_ATOMS: atom_id res chain seq x y z
N MET A 1 -38.91 -30.61 -8.35
CA MET A 1 -39.13 -30.59 -6.89
C MET A 1 -37.80 -30.94 -6.26
N SER A 2 -37.21 -29.95 -5.57
CA SER A 2 -36.19 -30.06 -4.54
C SER A 2 -34.96 -30.94 -4.81
N GLU A 3 -33.98 -30.38 -5.52
CA GLU A 3 -32.61 -30.88 -5.47
C GLU A 3 -31.88 -30.20 -4.31
N GLN A 4 -31.44 -31.02 -3.37
CA GLN A 4 -30.92 -30.60 -2.07
C GLN A 4 -29.42 -30.33 -2.20
N HIS A 5 -29.01 -29.10 -1.87
CA HIS A 5 -27.61 -28.73 -1.74
C HIS A 5 -27.13 -29.12 -0.33
N GLN A 6 -26.21 -30.09 -0.26
CA GLN A 6 -25.45 -30.42 0.95
C GLN A 6 -23.96 -30.21 0.66
N HIS A 7 -23.32 -29.36 1.47
CA HIS A 7 -21.88 -29.12 1.48
C HIS A 7 -21.18 -30.26 2.24
N GLY A 8 -20.27 -30.97 1.56
CA GLY A 8 -19.52 -32.07 2.16
C GLY A 8 -18.17 -32.30 1.47
N GLN A 9 -17.15 -31.60 1.97
CA GLN A 9 -15.73 -31.95 1.98
C GLN A 9 -15.01 -32.23 0.63
N GLY A 10 -14.08 -31.32 0.32
CA GLY A 10 -12.92 -31.63 -0.53
C GLY A 10 -12.82 -30.83 -1.82
N CYS A 11 -12.66 -29.50 -1.73
CA CYS A 11 -12.20 -28.68 -2.85
C CYS A 11 -10.92 -27.97 -2.43
N GLY A 12 -9.81 -28.35 -3.07
CA GLY A 12 -8.48 -27.90 -2.72
C GLY A 12 -8.16 -26.48 -3.20
N CYS A 13 -7.01 -26.02 -2.75
CA CYS A 13 -6.12 -25.11 -3.47
C CYS A 13 -4.83 -25.01 -2.65
N GLY A 14 -3.73 -25.55 -3.19
CA GLY A 14 -2.42 -25.39 -2.60
C GLY A 14 -2.04 -23.90 -2.62
N HIS A 15 -1.92 -23.29 -1.45
CA HIS A 15 -1.34 -21.96 -1.31
C HIS A 15 0.10 -22.10 -0.82
N GLN A 16 0.99 -22.38 -1.77
CA GLN A 16 2.41 -22.04 -1.66
C GLN A 16 2.54 -20.54 -1.95
N HIS A 17 2.38 -19.68 -0.95
CA HIS A 17 2.61 -18.23 -1.11
C HIS A 17 4.01 -17.89 -0.62
N GLY A 18 4.99 -18.34 -1.41
CA GLY A 18 6.38 -17.91 -1.33
C GLY A 18 6.74 -17.07 -2.55
N ALA A 19 7.05 -15.79 -2.29
CA ALA A 19 7.95 -14.93 -3.06
C ALA A 19 7.57 -14.54 -4.50
N ALA A 20 6.59 -13.64 -4.62
CA ALA A 20 6.76 -12.41 -5.41
C ALA A 20 5.73 -11.39 -4.89
N ALA A 21 6.20 -10.37 -4.17
CA ALA A 21 5.35 -9.29 -3.69
C ALA A 21 4.77 -8.55 -4.91
N SER A 22 3.56 -8.93 -5.33
CA SER A 22 2.71 -8.08 -6.14
C SER A 22 2.66 -6.72 -5.48
N ARG A 23 2.84 -5.62 -6.23
CA ARG A 23 2.90 -4.23 -5.74
C ARG A 23 1.69 -3.77 -4.90
N ASP A 24 0.68 -4.64 -4.76
CA ASP A 24 -0.50 -4.45 -3.93
C ASP A 24 -0.40 -5.08 -2.53
N ASP A 25 0.54 -6.00 -2.27
CA ASP A 25 0.66 -6.67 -0.97
C ASP A 25 1.83 -6.12 -0.13
N TRP A 26 1.67 -4.87 0.30
CA TRP A 26 2.65 -4.22 1.18
C TRP A 26 2.73 -4.84 2.56
N ARG A 27 1.74 -5.65 2.97
CA ARG A 27 1.76 -6.33 4.28
C ARG A 27 2.76 -7.47 4.29
N ASN A 28 2.79 -8.29 3.24
CA ASN A 28 3.69 -9.43 3.10
C ASN A 28 5.03 -9.08 2.41
N ALA A 29 5.17 -7.89 1.82
CA ALA A 29 6.44 -7.44 1.24
C ALA A 29 7.57 -7.35 2.30
N PRO A 30 8.82 -7.74 1.96
CA PRO A 30 9.94 -7.62 2.88
C PRO A 30 10.26 -6.15 3.19
N ALA A 31 10.82 -5.89 4.37
CA ALA A 31 11.06 -4.53 4.87
C ALA A 31 12.09 -3.75 4.00
N GLU A 32 13.01 -4.47 3.37
CA GLU A 32 14.02 -3.98 2.43
C GLU A 32 13.48 -3.66 1.03
N THR A 33 12.21 -3.97 0.73
CA THR A 33 11.60 -3.63 -0.57
C THR A 33 11.63 -2.13 -0.80
N ILE A 34 12.21 -1.72 -1.92
CA ILE A 34 12.26 -0.32 -2.33
C ILE A 34 10.85 0.11 -2.78
N VAL A 35 10.30 1.09 -2.08
CA VAL A 35 9.03 1.75 -2.39
C VAL A 35 9.27 2.92 -3.34
N CYS A 36 10.31 3.72 -3.08
CA CYS A 36 10.62 4.88 -3.91
C CYS A 36 12.02 4.80 -4.50
N HIS A 37 12.13 4.33 -5.74
CA HIS A 37 13.40 4.20 -6.46
C HIS A 37 14.15 5.52 -6.62
N CYS A 38 13.44 6.65 -6.70
CA CYS A 38 14.07 7.96 -6.93
C CYS A 38 14.96 8.40 -5.75
N LEU A 39 14.60 7.99 -4.54
CA LEU A 39 15.28 8.35 -3.29
C LEU A 39 15.82 7.11 -2.54
N GLY A 40 15.63 5.90 -3.08
CA GLY A 40 16.03 4.66 -2.44
C GLY A 40 15.25 4.34 -1.16
N LEU A 41 14.01 4.82 -1.03
CA LEU A 41 13.22 4.61 0.18
C LEU A 41 12.66 3.19 0.25
N THR A 42 12.83 2.53 1.39
CA THR A 42 12.34 1.16 1.62
C THR A 42 11.04 1.13 2.41
N LYS A 43 10.32 0.01 2.37
CA LYS A 43 9.11 -0.22 3.19
C LYS A 43 9.39 0.05 4.66
N ALA A 44 10.52 -0.42 5.20
CA ALA A 44 10.91 -0.21 6.59
C ALA A 44 10.91 1.28 6.97
N GLN A 45 11.45 2.14 6.11
CA GLN A 45 11.51 3.58 6.36
C GLN A 45 10.13 4.23 6.33
N ILE A 46 9.25 3.79 5.40
CA ILE A 46 7.89 4.30 5.33
C ILE A 46 7.07 3.86 6.55
N VAL A 47 7.14 2.57 6.91
CA VAL A 47 6.43 2.04 8.10
C VAL A 47 6.93 2.73 9.35
N SER A 48 8.25 2.90 9.52
CA SER A 48 8.79 3.62 10.67
C SER A 48 8.31 5.07 10.74
N ALA A 49 8.13 5.75 9.60
CA ALA A 49 7.54 7.09 9.59
C ALA A 49 6.06 7.07 10.01
N ILE A 50 5.29 6.06 9.60
CA ILE A 50 3.89 5.88 10.00
C ILE A 50 3.80 5.62 11.51
N GLU A 51 4.67 4.78 12.06
CA GLU A 51 4.77 4.51 13.51
C GLU A 51 5.12 5.77 14.31
N GLN A 52 5.87 6.70 13.73
CA GLN A 52 6.16 8.01 14.31
C GLN A 52 5.00 9.02 14.22
N GLY A 53 3.88 8.65 13.59
CA GLY A 53 2.68 9.47 13.47
C GLY A 53 2.37 9.97 12.06
N ALA A 54 3.07 9.49 11.03
CA ALA A 54 2.80 9.86 9.64
C ALA A 54 1.58 9.13 9.05
N PHE A 55 0.39 9.37 9.58
CA PHE A 55 -0.85 8.68 9.14
C PHE A 55 -1.42 9.19 7.80
N THR A 56 -0.70 10.06 7.08
CA THR A 56 -1.14 10.56 5.76
C THR A 56 0.02 10.55 4.77
N VAL A 57 -0.28 10.41 3.48
CA VAL A 57 0.74 10.47 2.42
C VAL A 57 1.53 11.79 2.49
N ALA A 58 0.87 12.91 2.77
CA ALA A 58 1.53 14.21 2.92
C ALA A 58 2.54 14.22 4.08
N LEU A 59 2.17 13.65 5.23
CA LEU A 59 3.08 13.52 6.38
C LEU A 59 4.24 12.58 6.06
N VAL A 60 3.97 11.42 5.46
CA VAL A 60 5.03 10.47 5.05
C VAL A 60 6.00 11.14 4.09
N LYS A 61 5.51 11.88 3.08
CA LYS A 61 6.36 12.64 2.14
C LYS A 61 7.16 13.72 2.85
N THR A 62 6.60 14.36 3.88
CA THR A 62 7.29 15.39 4.67
C THR A 62 8.41 14.77 5.53
N MET A 63 8.15 13.62 6.16
CA MET A 63 9.11 12.95 7.04
C MET A 63 10.20 12.19 6.27
N THR A 64 9.84 11.53 5.17
CA THR A 64 10.76 10.67 4.39
C THR A 64 11.34 11.37 3.17
N GLY A 65 10.79 12.51 2.77
CA GLY A 65 11.15 13.21 1.53
C GLY A 65 10.57 12.56 0.26
N ALA A 66 9.77 11.49 0.38
CA ALA A 66 9.25 10.74 -0.75
C ALA A 66 8.51 11.65 -1.76
N GLY A 67 8.70 11.41 -3.07
CA GLY A 67 8.04 12.17 -4.13
C GLY A 67 8.51 13.63 -4.31
N ARG A 68 9.57 14.07 -3.61
CA ARG A 68 10.18 15.41 -3.81
C ARG A 68 11.24 15.44 -4.92
N GLY A 69 11.65 14.27 -5.43
CA GLY A 69 12.59 14.18 -6.55
C GLY A 69 11.87 14.39 -7.88
N ASN A 70 12.25 15.43 -8.63
CA ASN A 70 11.83 15.59 -10.03
C ASN A 70 12.46 14.52 -10.94
N ASP A 71 13.55 13.89 -10.48
CA ASP A 71 14.26 12.84 -11.19
C ASP A 71 13.53 11.50 -11.25
N CYS A 72 12.35 11.34 -10.61
CA CYS A 72 11.59 10.10 -10.72
C CYS A 72 11.30 9.72 -12.18
N LYS A 73 11.09 10.71 -13.06
CA LYS A 73 10.90 10.47 -14.50
C LYS A 73 12.15 9.92 -15.19
N GLN A 74 13.36 10.18 -14.68
CA GLN A 74 14.63 9.71 -15.26
C GLN A 74 15.23 8.50 -14.52
N LYS A 75 15.04 8.39 -13.21
CA LYS A 75 15.63 7.35 -12.35
C LYS A 75 14.74 6.14 -12.14
N HIS A 76 13.43 6.29 -12.27
CA HIS A 76 12.52 5.15 -12.18
C HIS A 76 12.54 4.40 -13.53
N PRO A 77 12.76 3.07 -13.58
CA PRO A 77 12.83 2.31 -14.83
C PRO A 77 11.55 2.37 -15.67
N LEU A 78 10.44 2.75 -15.03
CA LEU A 78 9.13 3.02 -15.67
C LEU A 78 8.75 4.50 -15.71
N GLY A 79 9.51 5.41 -15.10
CA GLY A 79 9.21 6.85 -15.03
C GLY A 79 8.05 7.25 -14.11
N HIS A 80 7.63 6.37 -13.19
CA HIS A 80 6.46 6.59 -12.33
C HIS A 80 6.86 7.10 -10.94
N SER A 81 5.98 7.88 -10.32
CA SER A 81 6.11 8.31 -8.93
C SER A 81 5.71 7.19 -7.97
N CYS A 82 6.42 7.07 -6.86
CA CYS A 82 6.11 6.16 -5.75
C CYS A 82 4.83 6.54 -4.97
N GLU A 83 4.09 7.57 -5.40
CA GLU A 83 2.95 8.14 -4.68
C GLU A 83 1.79 7.14 -4.49
N GLY A 84 1.50 6.33 -5.50
CA GLY A 84 0.48 5.27 -5.38
C GLY A 84 0.86 4.17 -4.39
N ASP A 85 2.14 3.85 -4.26
CA ASP A 85 2.64 2.86 -3.30
C ASP A 85 2.63 3.43 -1.88
N LEU A 86 2.99 4.71 -1.71
CA LEU A 86 2.86 5.42 -0.43
C LEU A 86 1.41 5.44 0.06
N GLN A 87 0.46 5.71 -0.83
CA GLN A 87 -0.96 5.72 -0.47
C GLN A 87 -1.39 4.36 0.06
N ARG A 88 -1.05 3.27 -0.64
CA ARG A 88 -1.35 1.90 -0.18
C ARG A 88 -0.69 1.58 1.16
N LEU A 89 0.56 1.99 1.38
CA LEU A 89 1.26 1.79 2.66
C LEU A 89 0.56 2.53 3.81
N VAL A 90 0.18 3.78 3.58
CA VAL A 90 -0.57 4.57 4.57
C VAL A 90 -1.96 3.96 4.81
N GLU A 91 -2.67 3.48 3.79
CA GLU A 91 -3.95 2.79 3.99
C GLU A 91 -3.79 1.45 4.71
N ALA A 92 -2.67 0.75 4.52
CA ALA A 92 -2.41 -0.55 5.13
C ALA A 92 -1.96 -0.47 6.59
N PHE A 93 -1.17 0.55 6.95
CA PHE A 93 -0.48 0.71 8.25
C PHE A 93 -0.88 1.98 9.00
N GLY A 94 -1.26 3.03 8.29
CA GLY A 94 -1.77 4.26 8.88
C GLY A 94 -3.23 4.07 9.25
N GLN A 95 -3.50 3.63 10.48
CA GLN A 95 -4.85 3.66 11.01
C GLN A 95 -5.29 5.13 11.06
N PRO A 96 -6.25 5.57 10.22
CA PRO A 96 -6.80 6.91 10.38
C PRO A 96 -7.47 6.96 11.76
N PRO A 97 -7.37 8.08 12.50
CA PRO A 97 -8.18 8.23 13.70
C PRO A 97 -9.66 8.01 13.32
N GLU A 98 -10.37 7.20 14.11
CA GLU A 98 -11.82 7.01 14.01
C GLU A 98 -12.47 8.41 13.99
N GLY A 99 -12.91 8.87 12.81
CA GLY A 99 -13.39 10.24 12.61
C GLY A 99 -12.89 10.95 11.35
N TYR A 100 -11.88 10.42 10.64
CA TYR A 100 -11.59 10.88 9.28
C TYR A 100 -12.64 10.31 8.32
N ALA A 101 -13.81 10.94 8.30
CA ALA A 101 -14.85 10.65 7.32
C ALA A 101 -14.25 10.71 5.93
N ARG A 102 -14.29 9.59 5.20
CA ARG A 102 -14.24 9.61 3.74
C ARG A 102 -15.39 10.54 3.33
N GLY A 103 -15.07 11.78 3.00
CA GLY A 103 -16.01 12.77 2.47
C GLY A 103 -16.56 12.29 1.14
N GLY A 104 -17.46 11.31 1.19
CA GLY A 104 -18.36 10.95 0.13
C GLY A 104 -19.52 11.92 0.19
N GLY A 105 -19.56 12.83 -0.79
CA GLY A 105 -20.63 13.81 -0.85
C GLY A 105 -20.46 14.84 -1.96
N CYS A 106 -20.03 14.44 -3.16
CA CYS A 106 -20.34 15.23 -4.34
C CYS A 106 -21.84 15.04 -4.63
N GLY A 107 -22.68 15.75 -3.88
CA GLY A 107 -24.10 15.88 -4.18
C GLY A 107 -24.25 16.75 -5.42
N CYS A 108 -24.70 16.15 -6.51
CA CYS A 108 -25.15 16.85 -7.69
C CYS A 108 -26.32 17.78 -7.30
N HIS A 109 -26.23 19.08 -7.63
CA HIS A 109 -27.33 20.03 -7.61
C HIS A 109 -27.83 20.25 -9.04
#